data_AF-A0A251T1W9-F1
#
_entry.id   AF-A0A251T1W9-F1
#
_cell.length_a   1.000
_cell.length_b   1.000
_cell.length_c   1.000
_cell.angle_alpha   90.00
_cell.angle_beta   90.00
_cell.angle_gamma   90.00
#
_symmetry.space_group_name_H-M   'P 1'
#
loop_
_entity.id
_entity.type
_entity.pdbx_description
1 polymer ?
#
loop_
_entity_poly.entity_id
_entity_poly.type
_entity_poly.pdbx_seq_one_letter_code
_entity_poly.pdbx_strand_id
1 'polypeptide(L)' 'MVRYHDDKEFILVPYCADGHWTLFIIAVKVRRVYILDQLFKEGNKNPSHYRLTNVIESALLPIKPTFDMVNCNQQAET' A
#
# COMPACT_ATOMS: atom_id res chain seq x y z
N MET A 1 15.49 -18.21 -8.66
CA MET A 1 14.46 -17.16 -8.55
C MET A 1 15.15 -15.91 -8.03
N VAL A 2 15.29 -14.86 -8.85
CA VAL A 2 15.94 -13.62 -8.42
C VAL A 2 14.97 -12.86 -7.53
N ARG A 3 15.30 -12.70 -6.25
CA ARG A 3 14.49 -11.92 -5.31
C ARG A 3 14.94 -10.47 -5.38
N TYR A 4 14.38 -9.74 -6.34
CA TYR A 4 14.62 -8.31 -6.48
C TYR A 4 14.16 -7.58 -5.20
N HIS A 5 15.02 -6.73 -4.65
CA HIS A 5 14.75 -5.83 -3.53
C HIS A 5 14.64 -6.45 -2.12
N ASP A 6 15.04 -7.71 -1.92
CA ASP A 6 15.17 -8.31 -0.57
C ASP A 6 16.22 -7.57 0.30
N ASP A 7 17.12 -6.80 -0.31
CA ASP A 7 18.10 -5.95 0.36
C ASP A 7 17.50 -4.64 0.89
N LYS A 8 16.29 -4.27 0.44
CA LYS A 8 15.63 -3.03 0.84
C LYS A 8 14.81 -3.25 2.11
N GLU A 9 14.83 -2.25 2.98
CA GLU A 9 13.97 -2.26 4.16
C GLU A 9 12.54 -1.82 3.80
N PHE A 10 12.45 -0.77 2.98
CA PHE A 10 11.19 -0.19 2.52
C PHE A 10 11.21 0.06 1.01
N ILE A 11 10.04 -0.10 0.39
CA ILE A 11 9.76 0.37 -0.98
C ILE A 11 8.58 1.32 -0.90
N LEU A 12 8.76 2.53 -1.43
CA LEU A 12 7.72 3.55 -1.52
C LEU A 12 7.06 3.44 -2.89
N VAL A 13 5.74 3.35 -2.91
CA VAL A 13 4.95 3.20 -4.15
C VAL A 13 3.86 4.27 -4.15
N PRO A 14 4.12 5.44 -4.76
CA PRO A 14 3.09 6.42 -5.07
C PRO A 14 2.10 5.82 -6.06
N TYR A 15 0.81 5.86 -5.74
CA TYR A 15 -0.26 5.29 -6.53
C TYR A 15 -1.32 6.37 -6.81
N CYS A 16 -1.60 6.62 -8.08
CA CYS A 16 -2.67 7.52 -8.51
C CYS A 16 -3.76 6.71 -9.21
N ALA A 17 -4.99 6.83 -8.72
CA ALA A 17 -6.17 6.25 -9.35
C ALA A 17 -7.35 7.21 -9.20
N ASP A 18 -8.11 7.39 -10.27
CA ASP A 18 -9.32 8.23 -10.30
C ASP A 18 -9.09 9.66 -9.77
N GLY A 19 -7.92 10.23 -10.07
CA GLY A 19 -7.54 11.58 -9.65
C GLY A 19 -7.08 11.70 -8.20
N HIS A 20 -6.97 10.59 -7.47
CA HIS A 20 -6.58 10.54 -6.07
C HIS A 20 -5.21 9.87 -5.86
N TRP A 21 -4.37 10.46 -5.02
CA TRP A 21 -3.06 9.92 -4.66
C TRP A 21 -3.10 9.17 -3.33
N THR A 22 -2.51 7.99 -3.32
CA THR A 22 -2.32 7.14 -2.15
C THR A 22 -0.87 6.70 -2.11
N LEU A 23 -0.26 6.65 -0.93
CA LEU A 23 1.09 6.12 -0.77
C LEU A 23 1.04 4.71 -0.17
N PHE A 24 1.64 3.75 -0.86
CA PHE A 24 1.90 2.42 -0.34
C PHE A 24 3.34 2.34 0.15
N ILE A 25 3.55 1.82 1.35
CA ILE A 25 4.88 1.57 1.91
C ILE A 25 5.01 0.07 2.16
N ILE A 26 5.85 -0.60 1.38
CA ILE A 26 6.11 -2.03 1.51
C ILE A 26 7.31 -2.21 2.44
N ALA A 27 7.08 -2.68 3.66
CA ALA A 27 8.11 -3.12 4.59
C ALA A 27 8.52 -4.55 4.26
N VAL A 28 9.58 -4.70 3.47
CA VAL A 28 9.93 -5.95 2.77
C VAL A 28 10.22 -7.09 3.75
N LYS A 29 11.03 -6.83 4.79
CA LYS A 29 11.47 -7.85 5.74
C LYS A 29 10.33 -8.46 6.56
N VAL A 30 9.35 -7.65 6.93
CA VAL A 30 8.19 -8.07 7.75
C VAL A 30 6.96 -8.39 6.89
N ARG A 31 7.06 -8.26 5.56
CA ARG A 31 5.98 -8.50 4.61
C ARG A 31 4.69 -7.79 4.99
N ARG A 32 4.81 -6.50 5.29
CA ARG A 32 3.69 -5.64 5.64
C ARG A 32 3.63 -4.46 4.70
N VAL A 33 2.42 -4.08 4.31
CA VAL A 33 2.16 -2.97 3.40
C VAL A 33 1.28 -1.97 4.12
N TYR A 34 1.78 -0.76 4.27
CA TYR A 34 1.04 0.34 4.86
C TYR A 34 0.42 1.18 3.76
N ILE A 35 -0.88 1.46 3.86
CA ILE A 35 -1.62 2.26 2.90
C ILE A 35 -1.96 3.59 3.55
N LEU A 36 -1.37 4.66 3.04
CA LEU A 36 -1.61 6.03 3.48
C LEU A 36 -2.53 6.70 2.45
N ASP A 37 -3.82 6.72 2.77
CA ASP A 37 -4.85 7.41 2.00
C ASP A 37 -5.40 8.58 2.84
N GLN A 38 -5.23 9.81 2.35
CA GLN A 38 -5.65 11.04 3.03
C GLN A 38 -7.16 11.33 2.95
N LEU A 39 -7.91 10.56 2.16
CA LEU A 39 -9.38 10.58 2.07
C LEU A 39 -10.02 9.39 2.81
N PHE A 40 -9.23 8.65 3.61
CA PHE A 40 -9.69 7.48 4.34
C PHE A 40 -10.84 7.77 5.34
N LYS A 41 -11.00 9.02 5.83
CA LYS A 41 -12.13 9.37 6.73
C LYS A 41 -13.52 9.26 6.09
N GLU A 42 -13.65 9.20 4.77
CA GLU A 42 -14.96 9.14 4.12
C GLU A 42 -15.68 7.78 4.24
N GLY A 43 -15.06 6.78 4.86
CA GLY A 43 -15.73 5.57 5.30
C GLY A 43 -15.32 4.31 4.53
N ASN A 44 -15.27 3.20 5.28
CA ASN A 44 -15.26 1.81 4.81
C ASN A 44 -14.22 1.36 3.79
N LYS A 45 -13.25 2.20 3.38
CA LYS A 45 -12.15 1.75 2.54
C LYS A 45 -11.32 0.71 3.30
N ASN A 46 -10.92 -0.32 2.57
CA ASN A 46 -10.03 -1.36 3.05
C ASN A 46 -9.07 -1.72 1.89
N PRO A 47 -8.02 -2.52 2.14
CA PRO A 47 -7.02 -2.82 1.12
C PRO A 47 -7.58 -3.36 -0.21
N SER A 48 -8.72 -4.08 -0.21
CA SER A 48 -9.28 -4.64 -1.45
C SER A 48 -9.86 -3.59 -2.41
N HIS A 49 -10.04 -2.35 -1.95
CA HIS A 49 -10.50 -1.24 -2.79
C HIS A 49 -9.43 -0.72 -3.75
N TYR A 50 -8.15 -1.04 -3.52
CA TYR A 50 -7.05 -0.59 -4.36
C TYR A 50 -6.56 -1.72 -5.25
N ARG A 51 -6.65 -1.58 -6.57
CA ARG A 51 -6.17 -2.60 -7.52
C ARG A 51 -4.70 -2.99 -7.32
N LEU A 52 -3.89 -2.05 -6.81
CA LEU A 52 -2.48 -2.25 -6.52
C LEU A 52 -2.24 -3.35 -5.45
N THR A 53 -3.19 -3.62 -4.55
CA THR A 53 -3.00 -4.69 -3.54
C THR A 53 -2.84 -6.06 -4.19
N ASN A 54 -3.68 -6.40 -5.17
CA ASN A 54 -3.57 -7.67 -5.92
C ASN A 54 -2.23 -7.81 -6.65
N VAL A 55 -1.68 -6.70 -7.18
CA VAL A 55 -0.39 -6.68 -7.85
C VAL A 55 0.74 -6.94 -6.84
N ILE A 56 0.70 -6.27 -5.69
CA ILE A 56 1.68 -6.46 -4.62
C ILE A 56 1.61 -7.88 -4.05
N GLU A 57 0.41 -8.43 -3.81
CA GLU A 57 0.24 -9.82 -3.36
C GLU A 57 0.88 -10.81 -4.33
N SER A 58 0.64 -10.63 -5.62
CA SER A 58 1.19 -11.50 -6.67
C SER A 58 2.72 -11.39 -6.74
N ALA A 59 3.26 -10.17 -6.58
CA ALA A 59 4.70 -9.92 -6.62
C ALA A 59 5.45 -10.51 -5.40
N LEU A 60 4.78 -10.65 -4.26
CA LEU A 60 5.39 -11.12 -3.00
C LEU A 60 5.17 -12.60 -2.69
N LEU A 61 4.56 -13.37 -3.60
CA LEU A 61 4.42 -14.82 -3.48
C LEU A 61 5.77 -15.52 -3.19
N PRO A 62 5.78 -16.62 -2.40
CA PRO A 62 4.62 -17.38 -1.93
C PRO A 62 3.99 -16.88 -0.63
N ILE A 63 4.66 -16.03 0.15
CA ILE A 63 4.13 -15.57 1.45
C ILE A 63 3.37 -14.26 1.24
N LYS A 64 2.05 -14.32 1.41
CA LYS A 64 1.17 -13.15 1.27
C LYS A 64 1.53 -12.06 2.29
N PRO A 65 1.62 -10.79 1.87
CA PRO A 65 1.81 -9.69 2.79
C PRO A 65 0.55 -9.43 3.62
N THR A 66 0.73 -8.73 4.75
CA THR A 66 -0.38 -8.12 5.50
C THR A 66 -0.55 -6.67 5.07
N PHE A 67 -1.78 -6.16 5.05
CA PHE A 67 -2.08 -4.78 4.66
C PHE A 67 -2.73 -4.03 5.82
N ASP A 68 -2.18 -2.86 6.14
CA ASP A 68 -2.69 -1.98 7.19
C ASP A 68 -3.07 -0.62 6.58
N MET A 69 -4.33 -0.21 6.78
CA MET A 69 -4.75 1.16 6.51
C MET A 69 -4.22 2.07 7.63
N VAL A 70 -3.37 3.04 7.29
CA VAL A 70 -2.76 3.93 8.27
C VAL A 70 -3.61 5.18 8.47
N ASN A 71 -3.94 5.50 9.72
CA ASN A 71 -4.55 6.76 10.07
C ASN A 71 -3.52 7.89 9.89
N CYS A 72 -3.77 8.78 8.92
CA CYS A 72 -2.86 9.88 8.58
C CYS A 72 -3.61 11.23 8.53
N ASN A 73 -2.85 12.33 8.53
CA ASN A 73 -3.42 13.68 8.41
C ASN A 73 -4.25 13.78 7.14
N GLN A 74 -5.52 14.14 7.31
CA GLN A 74 -6.48 14.15 6.22
C GLN A 74 -6.26 15.36 5.30
N GLN A 75 -6.53 15.16 4.02
CA GLN A 75 -6.55 16.24 3.06
C GLN A 75 -7.77 17.13 3.35
N ALA A 76 -7.59 18.45 3.35
CA ALA A 76 -8.71 19.37 3.43
C ALA A 76 -9.46 19.36 2.09
N GLU A 77 -10.79 19.38 2.11
CA GLU A 77 -11.60 19.57 0.90
C GLU A 77 -11.16 20.88 0.22
N THR A 78 -10.82 20.77 -1.08
CA THR A 78 -10.47 21.91 -1.95
C THR A 78 -11.66 22.37 -2.75
#